data_AF-A0A925MYC1-F1
#
_entry.id   AF-A0A925MYC1-F1
#
_cell.length_a   1.000
_cell.length_b   1.000
_cell.length_c   1.000
_cell.angle_alpha   90.00
_cell.angle_beta   90.00
_cell.angle_gamma   90.00
#
_symmetry.space_group_name_H-M   'P 1'
#
loop_
_entity.id
_entity.type
_entity.pdbx_description
1 polymer ?
#
loop_
_entity_poly.entity_id
_entity_poly.type
_entity_poly.pdbx_seq_one_letter_code
_entity_poly.pdbx_strand_id
1 'polypeptide(L)'
;AEREARDLVDAALRRRCQRSVDFERVFEAAQASAREAGVDAAQLLAGLRTISQWRRQYATRSRRPSEWAGAFAQLLQSIGTFSAVGPGAADPALDSSEFQALARWQELLAEFASLDRTMGRLAAAAALGKLERLARQTIFQPEGGAPPVQVLGVLEANGLTFDHVWIMGLTAEAWPPPSRPNPLLPIELQRAARMPGAGAATELQRARRQLDQLLQSAAEVVVSHITVEADRKVAPSPLIASFESWVALPPAVRLIDAMAAAALTSLVDAVAPPWRPVLPLRGGASVLQNQAACPFRSFAMHRLHARAIESPHDGFDYRERGQLVHDTLAAFWTSLPEPTRDVLAALPEPQRRASLYAAAEAAQLRLQRRRGTLSAALTRLETVRLVRVIEQWLQHEIATRSAFRVVAIEDARTMQVGPLTLAARLDRVDEYPDGARIVIDYKTGATKNVGWFDERPDEPQLPLYLTASEPAARAIALARVRAGDVGFNGLAADSTLLPSKSHQWKDRFPTWSALVDHWSVVLERLALQFAAGDAEVRPKRLPQTCRYCDLPTLCRINARGGAVITAVVEDEDGTPWVRDEE
;
A
#
# COMPACT_ATOMS: atom_id res chain seq x y z
N ALA A 1 -13.57 17.14 -6.43
CA ALA A 1 -14.73 16.47 -5.82
C ALA A 1 -14.75 14.98 -6.19
N GLU A 2 -15.24 14.56 -7.37
CA GLU A 2 -15.38 13.13 -7.71
C GLU A 2 -14.04 12.36 -7.66
N ARG A 3 -12.94 12.92 -8.19
CA ARG A 3 -11.62 12.27 -8.14
C ARG A 3 -11.17 11.96 -6.70
N GLU A 4 -11.25 12.95 -5.83
CA GLU A 4 -10.92 12.80 -4.40
C GLU A 4 -11.84 11.80 -3.70
N ALA A 5 -13.15 11.82 -4.04
CA ALA A 5 -14.10 10.84 -3.53
C ALA A 5 -13.72 9.40 -3.96
N ARG A 6 -13.26 9.21 -5.21
CA ARG A 6 -12.76 7.91 -5.70
C ARG A 6 -11.52 7.45 -4.93
N ASP A 7 -10.58 8.34 -4.68
CA ASP A 7 -9.36 8.02 -3.93
C ASP A 7 -9.69 7.60 -2.49
N LEU A 8 -10.62 8.29 -1.83
CA LEU A 8 -11.10 7.94 -0.49
C LEU A 8 -11.89 6.63 -0.46
N VAL A 9 -12.69 6.36 -1.50
CA VAL A 9 -13.38 5.07 -1.66
C VAL A 9 -12.39 3.93 -1.89
N ASP A 10 -11.35 4.12 -2.72
CA ASP A 10 -10.30 3.11 -2.92
C ASP A 10 -9.57 2.82 -1.61
N ALA A 11 -9.16 3.85 -0.88
CA ALA A 11 -8.52 3.69 0.42
C ALA A 11 -9.40 2.89 1.39
N ALA A 12 -10.70 3.17 1.47
CA ALA A 12 -11.64 2.43 2.32
C ALA A 12 -11.93 1.01 1.81
N LEU A 13 -12.01 0.81 0.48
CA LEU A 13 -12.14 -0.51 -0.13
C LEU A 13 -10.97 -1.41 0.23
N ARG A 14 -9.74 -0.90 0.24
CA ARG A 14 -8.56 -1.68 0.61
C ARG A 14 -8.58 -2.18 2.05
N ARG A 15 -9.17 -1.41 2.96
CA ARG A 15 -9.38 -1.84 4.36
C ARG A 15 -10.46 -2.91 4.48
N ARG A 16 -11.52 -2.77 3.68
CA ARG A 16 -12.70 -3.63 3.75
C ARG A 16 -12.47 -4.98 3.05
N CYS A 17 -11.91 -4.95 1.86
CA CYS A 17 -11.86 -6.08 0.95
C CYS A 17 -10.69 -7.03 1.21
N GLN A 18 -10.88 -8.28 0.77
CA GLN A 18 -9.81 -9.26 0.57
C GLN A 18 -9.03 -8.95 -0.71
N ARG A 19 -7.91 -9.65 -0.95
CA ARG A 19 -7.12 -9.46 -2.19
C ARG A 19 -7.90 -9.79 -3.46
N SER A 20 -8.81 -10.75 -3.35
CA SER A 20 -9.75 -11.11 -4.40
C SER A 20 -11.19 -10.90 -3.90
N VAL A 21 -11.97 -10.18 -4.68
CA VAL A 21 -13.39 -9.93 -4.40
C VAL A 21 -14.18 -10.10 -5.68
N ASP A 22 -15.31 -10.82 -5.59
CA ASP A 22 -16.25 -10.91 -6.69
C ASP A 22 -16.78 -9.51 -7.04
N PHE A 23 -16.92 -9.22 -8.33
CA PHE A 23 -17.31 -7.91 -8.80
C PHE A 23 -18.66 -7.44 -8.25
N GLU A 24 -19.61 -8.35 -8.04
CA GLU A 24 -20.90 -8.01 -7.42
C GLU A 24 -20.71 -7.49 -5.98
N ARG A 25 -19.75 -8.05 -5.24
CA ARG A 25 -19.39 -7.56 -3.89
C ARG A 25 -18.60 -6.25 -3.93
N VAL A 26 -17.89 -5.96 -5.03
CA VAL A 26 -17.16 -4.68 -5.18
C VAL A 26 -18.13 -3.51 -5.18
N PHE A 27 -19.28 -3.62 -5.84
CA PHE A 27 -20.29 -2.55 -5.83
C PHE A 27 -20.83 -2.27 -4.42
N GLU A 28 -21.22 -3.32 -3.69
CA GLU A 28 -21.71 -3.20 -2.31
C GLU A 28 -20.63 -2.64 -1.38
N ALA A 29 -19.40 -3.13 -1.51
CA ALA A 29 -18.26 -2.65 -0.75
C ALA A 29 -17.97 -1.17 -1.05
N ALA A 30 -18.00 -0.75 -2.32
CA ALA A 30 -17.75 0.63 -2.73
C ALA A 30 -18.83 1.57 -2.18
N GLN A 31 -20.10 1.17 -2.23
CA GLN A 31 -21.19 1.96 -1.65
C GLN A 31 -21.02 2.12 -0.13
N ALA A 32 -20.71 1.03 0.56
CA ALA A 32 -20.50 1.08 2.00
C ALA A 32 -19.22 1.86 2.37
N SER A 33 -18.17 1.84 1.53
CA SER A 33 -16.94 2.61 1.69
C SER A 33 -17.16 4.11 1.47
N ALA A 34 -17.97 4.51 0.48
CA ALA A 34 -18.36 5.91 0.28
C ALA A 34 -19.10 6.49 1.49
N ARG A 35 -20.03 5.70 2.07
CA ARG A 35 -20.73 6.07 3.30
C ARG A 35 -19.79 6.21 4.49
N GLU A 36 -18.84 5.29 4.66
CA GLU A 36 -17.84 5.34 5.74
C GLU A 36 -16.93 6.56 5.62
N ALA A 37 -16.49 6.87 4.40
CA ALA A 37 -15.66 8.04 4.13
C ALA A 37 -16.43 9.37 4.17
N GLY A 38 -17.77 9.33 4.17
CA GLY A 38 -18.61 10.52 4.15
C GLY A 38 -18.52 11.31 2.85
N VAL A 39 -18.27 10.63 1.72
CA VAL A 39 -18.08 11.25 0.40
C VAL A 39 -19.17 10.85 -0.58
N ASP A 40 -19.48 11.76 -1.50
CA ASP A 40 -20.34 11.47 -2.65
C ASP A 40 -19.47 11.04 -3.84
N ALA A 41 -19.50 9.74 -4.14
CA ALA A 41 -18.82 9.13 -5.29
C ALA A 41 -19.85 8.66 -6.33
N ALA A 42 -20.81 9.51 -6.66
CA ALA A 42 -21.95 9.18 -7.51
C ALA A 42 -21.55 8.59 -8.87
N GLN A 43 -20.51 9.15 -9.53
CA GLN A 43 -20.13 8.67 -10.86
C GLN A 43 -19.47 7.29 -10.79
N LEU A 44 -18.58 7.07 -9.81
CA LEU A 44 -18.00 5.75 -9.56
C LEU A 44 -19.08 4.70 -9.30
N LEU A 45 -20.01 4.99 -8.39
CA LEU A 45 -21.07 4.06 -8.03
C LEU A 45 -22.02 3.79 -9.19
N ALA A 46 -22.33 4.80 -10.00
CA ALA A 46 -23.10 4.63 -11.24
C ALA A 46 -22.36 3.72 -12.23
N GLY A 47 -21.08 3.97 -12.47
CA GLY A 47 -20.24 3.16 -13.36
C GLY A 47 -20.15 1.69 -12.91
N LEU A 48 -19.88 1.44 -11.63
CA LEU A 48 -19.84 0.08 -11.07
C LEU A 48 -21.20 -0.63 -11.19
N ARG A 49 -22.31 0.08 -10.96
CA ARG A 49 -23.65 -0.47 -11.15
C ARG A 49 -23.91 -0.83 -12.61
N THR A 50 -23.54 0.03 -13.55
CA THR A 50 -23.65 -0.22 -14.99
C THR A 50 -22.85 -1.46 -15.38
N ILE A 51 -21.61 -1.62 -14.90
CA ILE A 51 -20.80 -2.81 -15.19
C ILE A 51 -21.42 -4.07 -14.59
N SER A 52 -21.95 -4.02 -13.35
CA SER A 52 -22.63 -5.18 -12.73
C SER A 52 -23.87 -5.59 -13.54
N GLN A 53 -24.68 -4.63 -13.98
CA GLN A 53 -25.86 -4.90 -14.81
C GLN A 53 -25.47 -5.50 -16.16
N TRP A 54 -24.44 -4.93 -16.81
CA TRP A 54 -23.91 -5.46 -18.07
C TRP A 54 -23.40 -6.90 -17.88
N ARG A 55 -22.60 -7.18 -16.85
CA ARG A 55 -22.12 -8.54 -16.57
C ARG A 55 -23.27 -9.53 -16.41
N ARG A 56 -24.31 -9.18 -15.65
CA ARG A 56 -25.50 -10.04 -15.48
C ARG A 56 -26.25 -10.27 -16.79
N GLN A 57 -26.38 -9.24 -17.63
CA GLN A 57 -27.05 -9.33 -18.93
C GLN A 57 -26.28 -10.21 -19.93
N TYR A 58 -24.95 -10.17 -19.89
CA TYR A 58 -24.09 -10.77 -20.92
C TYR A 58 -23.35 -12.05 -20.46
N ALA A 59 -23.45 -12.46 -19.19
CA ALA A 59 -22.74 -13.63 -18.64
C ALA A 59 -23.19 -14.99 -19.21
N THR A 60 -24.46 -15.13 -19.62
CA THR A 60 -25.08 -16.45 -19.83
C THR A 60 -25.20 -16.89 -21.29
N ARG A 61 -24.99 -15.99 -22.26
CA ARG A 61 -25.23 -16.26 -23.68
C ARG A 61 -24.03 -15.95 -24.55
N SER A 62 -23.64 -16.93 -25.37
CA SER A 62 -22.66 -16.72 -26.42
C SER A 62 -23.25 -15.92 -27.58
N ARG A 63 -22.49 -14.93 -28.05
CA ARG A 63 -22.89 -13.99 -29.10
C ARG A 63 -21.85 -13.93 -30.22
N ARG A 64 -22.26 -13.49 -31.40
CA ARG A 64 -21.33 -13.28 -32.52
C ARG A 64 -20.41 -12.08 -32.24
N PRO A 65 -19.20 -12.01 -32.84
CA PRO A 65 -18.31 -10.85 -32.73
C PRO A 65 -19.00 -9.49 -32.93
N SER A 66 -19.89 -9.36 -33.91
CA SER A 66 -20.65 -8.12 -34.17
C SER A 66 -21.55 -7.70 -33.01
N GLU A 67 -22.27 -8.65 -32.41
CA GLU A 67 -23.09 -8.44 -31.23
C GLU A 67 -22.25 -8.06 -30.01
N TRP A 68 -21.04 -8.63 -29.88
CA TRP A 68 -20.09 -8.26 -28.83
C TRP A 68 -19.49 -6.88 -29.03
N ALA A 69 -19.14 -6.49 -30.27
CA ALA A 69 -18.65 -5.16 -30.59
C ALA A 69 -19.64 -4.08 -30.12
N GLY A 70 -20.93 -4.26 -30.44
CA GLY A 70 -22.00 -3.39 -29.96
C GLY A 70 -22.15 -3.38 -28.44
N ALA A 71 -22.06 -4.55 -27.80
CA ALA A 71 -22.15 -4.67 -26.34
C ALA A 71 -20.99 -3.96 -25.61
N PHE A 72 -19.76 -4.05 -26.12
CA PHE A 72 -18.60 -3.36 -25.55
C PHE A 72 -18.67 -1.86 -25.78
N ALA A 73 -19.06 -1.40 -26.98
CA ALA A 73 -19.27 0.01 -27.26
C ALA A 73 -20.33 0.61 -26.31
N GLN A 74 -21.47 -0.08 -26.14
CA GLN A 74 -22.52 0.35 -25.24
C GLN A 74 -22.05 0.43 -23.79
N LEU A 75 -21.26 -0.54 -23.32
CA LEU A 75 -20.71 -0.53 -21.97
C LEU A 75 -19.86 0.71 -21.73
N LEU A 76 -18.92 0.99 -22.65
CA LEU A 76 -17.99 2.10 -22.55
C LEU A 76 -18.69 3.47 -22.59
N GLN A 77 -19.73 3.61 -23.43
CA GLN A 77 -20.60 4.79 -23.44
C GLN A 77 -21.35 4.94 -22.11
N SER A 78 -21.87 3.84 -21.56
CA SER A 78 -22.72 3.86 -20.35
C SER A 78 -21.94 4.15 -19.05
N ILE A 79 -20.64 3.89 -19.01
CA ILE A 79 -19.77 4.21 -17.85
C ILE A 79 -19.13 5.61 -17.96
N GLY A 80 -19.45 6.36 -19.02
CA GLY A 80 -18.98 7.72 -19.21
C GLY A 80 -17.53 7.86 -19.69
N THR A 81 -16.88 6.77 -20.12
CA THR A 81 -15.53 6.84 -20.74
C THR A 81 -15.57 7.60 -22.06
N PHE A 82 -16.71 7.58 -22.75
CA PHE A 82 -16.95 8.30 -24.00
C PHE A 82 -18.36 8.91 -23.93
N SER A 83 -18.50 10.05 -23.24
CA SER A 83 -19.77 10.79 -23.26
C SER A 83 -20.05 11.24 -24.70
N ALA A 84 -21.02 10.59 -25.35
CA ALA A 84 -21.64 10.97 -26.62
C ALA A 84 -20.70 11.40 -27.77
N VAL A 85 -19.91 10.47 -28.33
CA VAL A 85 -19.29 10.67 -29.65
C VAL A 85 -20.27 10.26 -30.73
N GLY A 86 -21.10 11.22 -31.14
CA GLY A 86 -21.79 11.19 -32.43
C GLY A 86 -20.97 11.96 -33.48
N PRO A 87 -21.15 11.68 -34.79
CA PRO A 87 -20.50 12.48 -35.83
C PRO A 87 -20.95 13.94 -35.69
N GLY A 88 -20.01 14.84 -35.37
CA GLY A 88 -20.28 16.28 -35.22
C GLY A 88 -20.46 16.80 -33.78
N ALA A 89 -20.34 15.96 -32.75
CA ALA A 89 -20.26 16.42 -31.36
C ALA A 89 -18.79 16.50 -30.92
N ALA A 90 -18.20 17.69 -31.01
CA ALA A 90 -16.92 17.96 -30.36
C ALA A 90 -17.16 18.04 -28.85
N ASP A 91 -16.64 17.07 -28.09
CA ASP A 91 -16.40 17.28 -26.67
C ASP A 91 -15.21 18.25 -26.57
N PRO A 92 -15.33 19.42 -25.90
CA PRO A 92 -14.19 20.32 -25.69
C PRO A 92 -13.04 19.72 -24.87
N ALA A 93 -13.14 18.45 -24.43
CA ALA A 93 -12.17 17.77 -23.57
C ALA A 93 -11.15 16.87 -24.28
N LEU A 94 -11.35 16.46 -25.54
CA LEU A 94 -10.41 15.56 -26.22
C LEU A 94 -9.40 16.33 -27.07
N ASP A 95 -8.11 16.04 -26.88
CA ASP A 95 -7.08 16.54 -27.79
C ASP A 95 -7.12 15.79 -29.14
N SER A 96 -6.36 16.29 -30.13
CA SER A 96 -6.34 15.70 -31.47
C SER A 96 -5.90 14.22 -31.46
N SER A 97 -4.97 13.86 -30.58
CA SER A 97 -4.47 12.49 -30.49
C SER A 97 -5.53 11.55 -29.89
N GLU A 98 -6.26 12.03 -28.89
CA GLU A 98 -7.35 11.29 -28.25
C GLU A 98 -8.53 11.08 -29.20
N PHE A 99 -8.87 12.10 -30.00
CA PHE A 99 -9.89 11.99 -31.04
C PHE A 99 -9.53 10.92 -32.08
N GLN A 100 -8.29 10.92 -32.56
CA GLN A 100 -7.81 9.93 -33.53
C GLN A 100 -7.77 8.52 -32.94
N ALA A 101 -7.36 8.38 -31.67
CA ALA A 101 -7.36 7.10 -30.98
C ALA A 101 -8.78 6.52 -30.87
N LEU A 102 -9.77 7.38 -30.60
CA LEU A 102 -11.18 6.99 -30.54
C LEU A 102 -11.72 6.59 -31.92
N ALA A 103 -11.40 7.36 -32.97
CA ALA A 103 -11.79 6.99 -34.34
C ALA A 103 -11.23 5.61 -34.70
N ARG A 104 -9.95 5.36 -34.40
CA ARG A 104 -9.34 4.08 -34.68
C ARG A 104 -9.91 2.94 -33.83
N TRP A 105 -10.30 3.21 -32.58
CA TRP A 105 -11.01 2.24 -31.75
C TRP A 105 -12.36 1.83 -32.35
N GLN A 106 -13.11 2.77 -32.92
CA GLN A 106 -14.39 2.47 -33.58
C GLN A 106 -14.19 1.60 -34.83
N GLU A 107 -13.17 1.88 -35.64
CA GLU A 107 -12.80 1.05 -36.78
C GLU A 107 -12.38 -0.37 -36.34
N LEU A 108 -11.61 -0.47 -35.26
CA LEU A 108 -11.18 -1.74 -34.70
C LEU A 108 -12.37 -2.60 -34.23
N LEU A 109 -13.40 -1.97 -33.65
CA LEU A 109 -14.65 -2.67 -33.31
C LEU A 109 -15.40 -3.14 -34.57
N ALA A 110 -15.38 -2.38 -35.65
CA ALA A 110 -15.96 -2.79 -36.94
C ALA A 110 -15.18 -3.96 -37.57
N GLU A 111 -13.85 -3.95 -37.49
CA GLU A 111 -13.00 -5.07 -37.90
C GLU A 111 -13.29 -6.32 -37.06
N PHE A 112 -13.41 -6.17 -35.74
CA PHE A 112 -13.80 -7.26 -34.86
C PHE A 112 -15.18 -7.82 -35.23
N ALA A 113 -16.15 -6.95 -35.53
CA ALA A 113 -17.48 -7.35 -35.98
C ALA A 113 -17.45 -8.12 -37.32
N SER A 114 -16.50 -7.82 -38.21
CA SER A 114 -16.35 -8.52 -39.49
C SER A 114 -15.96 -10.01 -39.35
N LEU A 115 -15.43 -10.40 -38.18
CA LEU A 115 -15.06 -11.78 -37.87
C LEU A 115 -16.27 -12.73 -37.74
N ASP A 116 -17.50 -12.21 -37.76
CA ASP A 116 -18.73 -13.00 -37.89
C ASP A 116 -18.69 -14.01 -39.05
N ARG A 117 -17.94 -13.70 -40.11
CA ARG A 117 -17.80 -14.58 -41.30
C ARG A 117 -16.98 -15.83 -41.04
N THR A 118 -16.08 -15.79 -40.06
CA THR A 118 -15.10 -16.86 -39.79
C THR A 118 -15.23 -17.44 -38.39
N MET A 119 -15.91 -16.74 -37.48
CA MET A 119 -16.09 -17.14 -36.08
C MET A 119 -17.56 -17.39 -35.75
N GLY A 120 -17.79 -18.42 -34.93
CA GLY A 120 -19.09 -18.70 -34.34
C GLY A 120 -19.43 -17.80 -33.15
N ARG A 121 -20.41 -18.22 -32.35
CA ARG A 121 -20.79 -17.53 -31.11
C ARG A 121 -19.71 -17.73 -30.04
N LEU A 122 -19.28 -16.64 -29.40
CA LEU A 122 -18.25 -16.60 -28.36
C LEU A 122 -18.87 -16.22 -27.01
N ALA A 123 -18.33 -16.77 -25.92
CA ALA A 123 -18.57 -16.24 -24.58
C ALA A 123 -17.82 -14.91 -24.38
N ALA A 124 -18.25 -14.09 -23.41
CA ALA A 124 -17.70 -12.75 -23.17
C ALA A 124 -16.17 -12.71 -23.03
N ALA A 125 -15.60 -13.62 -22.22
CA ALA A 125 -14.16 -13.69 -21.99
C ALA A 125 -13.37 -14.04 -23.27
N ALA A 126 -13.90 -14.96 -24.08
CA ALA A 126 -13.27 -15.33 -25.35
C ALA A 126 -13.34 -14.20 -26.38
N ALA A 127 -14.46 -13.47 -26.42
CA ALA A 127 -14.62 -12.30 -27.28
C ALA A 127 -13.65 -11.18 -26.88
N LEU A 128 -13.53 -10.88 -25.58
CA LEU A 128 -12.59 -9.88 -25.06
C LEU A 128 -11.13 -10.26 -25.40
N GLY A 129 -10.71 -11.49 -25.17
CA GLY A 129 -9.35 -11.93 -25.49
C GLY A 129 -9.02 -11.91 -26.99
N LYS A 130 -10.03 -11.96 -27.88
CA LYS A 130 -9.86 -11.76 -29.32
C LYS A 130 -9.74 -10.28 -29.67
N LEU A 131 -10.58 -9.43 -29.08
CA LEU A 131 -10.53 -7.98 -29.25
C LEU A 131 -9.20 -7.40 -28.74
N GLU A 132 -8.72 -7.84 -27.57
CA GLU A 132 -7.42 -7.45 -27.01
C GLU A 132 -6.27 -7.82 -27.96
N ARG A 133 -6.34 -8.99 -28.59
CA ARG A 133 -5.33 -9.42 -29.57
C ARG A 133 -5.35 -8.56 -30.81
N LEU A 134 -6.54 -8.26 -31.34
CA LEU A 134 -6.71 -7.37 -32.48
C LEU A 134 -6.16 -5.97 -32.17
N ALA A 135 -6.47 -5.44 -30.98
CA ALA A 135 -5.93 -4.17 -30.48
C ALA A 135 -4.40 -4.18 -30.40
N ARG A 136 -3.79 -5.22 -29.80
CA ARG A 136 -2.32 -5.33 -29.71
C ARG A 136 -1.62 -5.47 -31.07
N GLN A 137 -2.31 -5.98 -32.09
CA GLN A 137 -1.78 -6.15 -33.44
C GLN A 137 -2.04 -4.94 -34.33
N THR A 138 -2.90 -4.02 -33.91
CA THR A 138 -3.21 -2.81 -34.66
C THR A 138 -2.15 -1.76 -34.37
N ILE A 139 -1.39 -1.39 -35.40
CA ILE A 139 -0.47 -0.26 -35.32
C ILE A 139 -1.32 1.01 -35.38
N PHE A 140 -1.14 1.90 -34.41
CA PHE A 140 -1.77 3.22 -34.37
C PHE A 140 -0.74 4.25 -33.94
N GLN A 141 -0.61 5.31 -34.73
CA GLN A 141 0.18 6.49 -34.43
C GLN A 141 -0.67 7.70 -34.79
N PRO A 142 -0.88 8.65 -33.86
CA PRO A 142 -1.57 9.88 -34.20
C PRO A 142 -0.84 10.62 -35.33
N GLU A 143 -1.60 11.23 -36.24
CA GLU A 143 -1.11 12.17 -37.24
C GLU A 143 -0.31 13.27 -36.54
N GLY A 144 0.99 13.29 -36.83
CA GLY A 144 1.88 14.37 -36.44
C GLY A 144 1.86 15.48 -37.50
N GLY A 145 2.25 16.68 -37.09
CA GLY A 145 2.64 17.73 -38.05
C GLY A 145 3.94 17.37 -38.78
N ALA A 146 4.59 18.37 -39.36
CA ALA A 146 5.96 18.23 -39.87
C ALA A 146 6.94 18.70 -38.77
N PRO A 147 7.33 17.86 -37.80
CA PRO A 147 8.27 18.27 -36.77
C PRO A 147 9.64 18.58 -37.42
N PRO A 148 10.39 19.55 -36.85
CA PRO A 148 11.73 19.87 -37.34
C PRO A 148 12.71 18.70 -37.19
N VAL A 149 12.44 17.76 -36.28
CA VAL A 149 13.18 16.50 -36.13
C VAL A 149 12.23 15.34 -36.42
N GLN A 150 12.57 14.54 -37.42
CA GLN A 150 11.79 13.36 -37.82
C GLN A 150 12.50 12.08 -37.36
N VAL A 151 11.78 11.20 -36.68
CA VAL A 151 12.26 9.87 -36.27
C VAL A 151 11.56 8.85 -37.15
N LEU A 152 12.30 8.24 -38.08
CA LEU A 152 11.75 7.38 -39.13
C LEU A 152 12.35 5.98 -39.08
N GLY A 153 11.56 4.98 -39.48
CA GLY A 153 12.09 3.66 -39.78
C GLY A 153 12.96 3.67 -41.04
N VAL A 154 13.92 2.75 -41.16
CA VAL A 154 14.83 2.68 -42.34
C VAL A 154 14.07 2.54 -43.67
N LEU A 155 12.91 1.87 -43.67
CA LEU A 155 12.09 1.73 -44.89
C LEU A 155 11.35 3.02 -45.25
N GLU A 156 10.96 3.83 -44.26
CA GLU A 156 10.26 5.10 -44.43
C GLU A 156 11.23 6.20 -44.88
N ALA A 157 12.46 6.18 -44.35
CA ALA A 157 13.51 7.12 -44.72
C ALA A 157 14.09 6.89 -46.14
N ASN A 158 13.80 5.73 -46.74
CA ASN A 158 14.42 5.36 -48.01
C ASN A 158 13.93 6.23 -49.17
N GLY A 159 14.85 6.91 -49.85
CA GLY A 159 14.56 7.82 -50.96
C GLY A 159 14.18 9.25 -50.54
N LEU A 160 14.16 9.56 -49.24
CA LEU A 160 14.03 10.92 -48.73
C LEU A 160 15.40 11.62 -48.71
N THR A 161 15.37 12.95 -48.64
CA THR A 161 16.56 13.81 -48.47
C THR A 161 16.35 14.72 -47.26
N PHE A 162 17.44 15.05 -46.57
CA PHE A 162 17.42 15.79 -45.31
C PHE A 162 18.58 16.80 -45.29
N ASP A 163 18.46 17.84 -44.46
CA ASP A 163 19.58 18.75 -44.19
C ASP A 163 20.69 18.05 -43.39
N HIS A 164 20.30 17.25 -42.39
CA HIS A 164 21.18 16.44 -41.55
C HIS A 164 20.51 15.10 -41.22
N VAL A 165 21.29 14.01 -41.11
CA VAL A 165 20.80 12.67 -40.74
C VAL A 165 21.60 12.09 -39.58
N TRP A 166 20.91 11.48 -38.62
CA TRP A 166 21.52 10.64 -37.60
C TRP A 166 20.99 9.20 -37.72
N ILE A 167 21.85 8.28 -38.18
CA ILE A 167 21.58 6.85 -38.23
C ILE A 167 22.04 6.20 -36.91
N MET A 168 21.09 5.79 -36.08
CA MET A 168 21.36 5.24 -34.75
C MET A 168 21.15 3.72 -34.70
N GLY A 169 21.78 3.08 -33.71
CA GLY A 169 21.55 1.66 -33.39
C GLY A 169 22.23 0.66 -34.33
N LEU A 170 23.29 1.06 -35.04
CA LEU A 170 24.02 0.16 -35.95
C LEU A 170 24.99 -0.76 -35.20
N THR A 171 24.44 -1.70 -34.43
CA THR A 171 25.20 -2.75 -33.74
C THR A 171 25.35 -4.01 -34.61
N ALA A 172 26.29 -4.89 -34.25
CA ALA A 172 26.52 -6.16 -34.93
C ALA A 172 25.27 -7.07 -34.99
N GLU A 173 24.35 -6.93 -34.02
CA GLU A 173 23.14 -7.73 -33.91
C GLU A 173 21.92 -7.09 -34.59
N ALA A 174 21.90 -5.75 -34.69
CA ALA A 174 20.78 -5.01 -35.26
C ALA A 174 20.92 -4.78 -36.77
N TRP A 175 22.16 -4.61 -37.26
CA TRP A 175 22.41 -4.28 -38.66
C TRP A 175 23.65 -4.99 -39.23
N PRO A 176 23.56 -5.73 -40.34
CA PRO A 176 22.34 -6.10 -41.08
C PRO A 176 21.32 -6.85 -40.23
N PRO A 177 20.01 -6.74 -40.54
CA PRO A 177 18.99 -7.48 -39.82
C PRO A 177 19.15 -9.00 -40.04
N PRO A 178 18.82 -9.83 -39.05
CA PRO A 178 18.88 -11.29 -39.20
C PRO A 178 17.86 -11.76 -40.25
N SER A 179 18.19 -12.83 -40.97
CA SER A 179 17.28 -13.44 -41.95
C SER A 179 16.02 -13.95 -41.28
N ARG A 180 14.86 -13.46 -41.73
CA ARG A 180 13.52 -13.88 -41.26
C ARG A 180 12.73 -14.45 -42.45
N PRO A 181 12.97 -15.71 -42.85
CA PRO A 181 12.24 -16.32 -43.96
C PRO A 181 10.76 -16.47 -43.60
N ASN A 182 9.89 -16.45 -44.62
CA ASN A 182 8.47 -16.67 -44.41
C ASN A 182 8.22 -18.14 -44.04
N PRO A 183 7.60 -18.46 -42.88
CA PRO A 183 7.41 -19.84 -42.45
C PRO A 183 6.39 -20.61 -43.30
N LEU A 184 5.57 -19.93 -44.11
CA LEU A 184 4.54 -20.55 -44.95
C LEU A 184 5.08 -21.03 -46.32
N LEU A 185 6.34 -20.73 -46.64
CA LEU A 185 6.96 -21.06 -47.93
C LEU A 185 8.22 -21.92 -47.74
N PRO A 186 8.48 -22.92 -48.61
CA PRO A 186 9.74 -23.66 -48.58
C PRO A 186 10.96 -22.74 -48.72
N ILE A 187 11.97 -22.91 -47.87
CA ILE A 187 13.14 -22.02 -47.80
C ILE A 187 13.98 -22.04 -49.08
N GLU A 188 14.00 -23.18 -49.79
CA GLU A 188 14.72 -23.38 -51.04
C GLU A 188 14.17 -22.48 -52.14
N LEU A 189 12.84 -22.38 -52.25
CA LEU A 189 12.17 -21.51 -53.21
C LEU A 189 12.39 -20.04 -52.87
N GLN A 190 12.31 -19.69 -51.58
CA GLN A 190 12.57 -18.31 -51.13
C GLN A 190 14.01 -17.87 -51.46
N ARG A 191 14.99 -18.76 -51.26
CA ARG A 191 16.40 -18.50 -51.59
C ARG A 191 16.64 -18.44 -53.09
N ALA A 192 16.08 -19.37 -53.86
CA ALA A 192 16.20 -19.38 -55.32
C ALA A 192 15.64 -18.09 -55.95
N ALA A 193 14.51 -17.59 -55.43
CA ALA A 193 13.90 -16.34 -55.85
C ALA A 193 14.52 -15.08 -55.20
N ARG A 194 15.55 -15.23 -54.34
CA ARG A 194 16.19 -14.14 -53.58
C ARG A 194 15.19 -13.25 -52.83
N MET A 195 14.18 -13.86 -52.23
CA MET A 195 13.15 -13.14 -51.48
C MET A 195 13.77 -12.39 -50.29
N PRO A 196 13.21 -11.21 -49.91
CA PRO A 196 13.59 -10.53 -48.67
C PRO A 196 13.44 -11.48 -47.46
N GLY A 197 14.42 -11.47 -46.57
CA GLY A 197 14.49 -12.31 -45.38
C GLY A 197 14.94 -13.76 -45.62
N ALA A 198 15.10 -14.20 -46.87
CA ALA A 198 15.35 -15.63 -47.21
C ALA A 198 16.77 -16.13 -46.92
N GLY A 199 17.75 -15.24 -46.78
CA GLY A 199 19.13 -15.62 -46.53
C GLY A 199 20.02 -14.46 -46.12
N ALA A 200 21.06 -14.77 -45.34
CA ALA A 200 21.96 -13.78 -44.76
C ALA A 200 22.69 -12.94 -45.82
N ALA A 201 23.11 -13.55 -46.94
CA ALA A 201 23.79 -12.83 -48.03
C ALA A 201 22.89 -11.77 -48.69
N THR A 202 21.61 -12.11 -48.91
CA THR A 202 20.62 -11.19 -49.48
C THR A 202 20.32 -10.03 -48.52
N GLU A 203 20.17 -10.31 -47.22
CA GLU A 203 19.96 -9.29 -46.20
C GLU A 203 21.17 -8.37 -46.02
N LEU A 204 22.38 -8.91 -46.02
CA LEU A 204 23.61 -8.13 -46.01
C LEU A 204 23.68 -7.18 -47.23
N GLN A 205 23.39 -7.68 -48.43
CA GLN A 205 23.39 -6.86 -49.64
C GLN A 205 22.30 -5.76 -49.60
N ARG A 206 21.13 -6.07 -49.05
CA ARG A 206 20.03 -5.10 -48.89
C ARG A 206 20.38 -4.04 -47.86
N ALA A 207 20.87 -4.45 -46.69
CA ALA A 207 21.29 -3.56 -45.62
C ALA A 207 22.43 -2.63 -46.05
N ARG A 208 23.40 -3.14 -46.83
CA ARG A 208 24.47 -2.32 -47.42
C ARG A 208 23.90 -1.25 -48.34
N ARG A 209 23.04 -1.63 -49.30
CA ARG A 209 22.41 -0.66 -50.22
C ARG A 209 21.60 0.41 -49.49
N GLN A 210 20.83 0.01 -48.47
CA GLN A 210 20.03 0.95 -47.68
C GLN A 210 20.90 1.91 -46.88
N LEU A 211 21.97 1.41 -46.27
CA LEU A 211 22.94 2.24 -45.56
C LEU A 211 23.62 3.22 -46.53
N ASP A 212 24.08 2.75 -47.69
CA ASP A 212 24.72 3.59 -48.71
C ASP A 212 23.77 4.71 -49.20
N GLN A 213 22.48 4.41 -49.34
CA GLN A 213 21.45 5.41 -49.68
C GLN A 213 21.26 6.45 -48.57
N LEU A 214 21.21 6.03 -47.32
CA LEU A 214 21.08 6.95 -46.17
C LEU A 214 22.34 7.80 -45.95
N LEU A 215 23.52 7.27 -46.25
CA LEU A 215 24.77 8.04 -46.21
C LEU A 215 24.83 9.13 -47.28
N GLN A 216 23.99 9.03 -48.32
CA GLN A 216 23.90 9.99 -49.43
C GLN A 216 22.68 10.91 -49.32
N SER A 217 21.84 10.76 -48.28
CA SER A 217 20.58 11.51 -48.18
C SER A 217 20.72 12.90 -47.53
N ALA A 218 21.89 13.26 -47.01
CA ALA A 218 22.20 14.57 -46.45
C ALA A 218 23.68 14.94 -46.62
N ALA A 219 23.99 16.22 -46.48
CA ALA A 219 25.37 16.70 -46.50
C ALA A 219 26.16 16.28 -45.25
N GLU A 220 25.47 16.18 -44.11
CA GLU A 220 26.04 15.73 -42.85
C GLU A 220 25.27 14.50 -42.33
N VAL A 221 25.98 13.38 -42.20
CA VAL A 221 25.43 12.13 -41.71
C VAL A 221 26.24 11.63 -40.52
N VAL A 222 25.59 11.52 -39.37
CA VAL A 222 26.15 10.93 -38.16
C VAL A 222 25.67 9.49 -38.06
N VAL A 223 26.60 8.59 -37.74
CA VAL A 223 26.31 7.18 -37.51
C VAL A 223 26.72 6.81 -36.09
N SER A 224 25.82 6.17 -35.34
CA SER A 224 26.12 5.74 -33.98
C SER A 224 25.71 4.30 -33.68
N HIS A 225 26.43 3.70 -32.74
CA HIS A 225 26.11 2.43 -32.13
C HIS A 225 26.31 2.53 -30.61
N ILE A 226 25.62 1.68 -29.87
CA ILE A 226 25.89 1.51 -28.45
C ILE A 226 27.11 0.60 -28.26
N THR A 227 27.95 0.91 -27.28
CA THR A 227 29.11 0.08 -26.89
C THR A 227 28.77 -0.86 -25.74
N VAL A 228 27.74 -0.55 -24.97
CA VAL A 228 27.28 -1.30 -23.80
C VAL A 228 25.74 -1.30 -23.77
N GLU A 229 25.17 -2.48 -23.56
CA GLU A 229 23.75 -2.70 -23.32
C GLU A 229 23.60 -3.48 -22.02
N ALA A 230 22.96 -2.89 -21.02
CA ALA A 230 23.06 -3.34 -19.62
C ALA A 230 24.53 -3.50 -19.21
N ASP A 231 25.01 -4.72 -18.98
CA ASP A 231 26.42 -5.01 -18.64
C ASP A 231 27.19 -5.72 -19.78
N ARG A 232 26.59 -5.83 -20.97
CA ARG A 232 27.17 -6.53 -22.12
C ARG A 232 27.85 -5.55 -23.06
N LYS A 233 29.10 -5.82 -23.44
CA LYS A 233 29.77 -5.11 -24.54
C LYS A 233 29.11 -5.47 -25.87
N VAL A 234 28.75 -4.46 -26.64
CA VAL A 234 28.12 -4.62 -27.96
C VAL A 234 29.08 -4.13 -29.04
N ALA A 235 29.32 -4.97 -30.04
CA ALA A 235 30.16 -4.63 -31.18
C ALA A 235 29.38 -3.75 -32.19
N PRO A 236 30.07 -2.85 -32.92
CA PRO A 236 29.45 -2.12 -34.02
C PRO A 236 29.01 -3.05 -35.15
N SER A 237 28.09 -2.59 -35.99
CA SER A 237 27.74 -3.26 -37.23
C SER A 237 28.98 -3.48 -38.10
N PRO A 238 29.14 -4.66 -38.74
CA PRO A 238 30.26 -4.89 -39.66
C PRO A 238 30.25 -3.93 -40.85
N LEU A 239 29.12 -3.31 -41.19
CA LEU A 239 29.01 -2.37 -42.31
C LEU A 239 29.62 -1.00 -42.01
N ILE A 240 29.83 -0.67 -40.73
CA ILE A 240 30.42 0.60 -40.28
C ILE A 240 31.73 0.41 -39.53
N ALA A 241 32.22 -0.83 -39.42
CA ALA A 241 33.45 -1.14 -38.68
C ALA A 241 34.70 -0.43 -39.25
N SER A 242 34.66 -0.03 -40.52
CA SER A 242 35.73 0.73 -41.19
C SER A 242 35.58 2.25 -41.08
N PHE A 243 34.53 2.76 -40.43
CA PHE A 243 34.29 4.19 -40.33
C PHE A 243 35.22 4.77 -39.28
N GLU A 244 35.81 5.93 -39.56
CA GLU A 244 36.62 6.63 -38.57
C GLU A 244 35.72 7.12 -37.43
N SER A 245 36.11 6.81 -36.20
CA SER A 245 35.38 7.26 -35.02
C SER A 245 35.57 8.76 -34.83
N TRP A 246 34.49 9.53 -34.96
CA TRP A 246 34.45 10.93 -34.57
C TRP A 246 33.93 11.05 -33.14
N VAL A 247 34.74 11.61 -32.23
CA VAL A 247 34.47 11.60 -30.77
C VAL A 247 34.14 12.99 -30.22
N ALA A 248 34.19 14.04 -31.04
CA ALA A 248 33.93 15.40 -30.57
C ALA A 248 32.43 15.75 -30.59
N LEU A 249 31.62 15.02 -29.82
CA LEU A 249 30.34 15.57 -29.41
C LEU A 249 30.62 16.58 -28.29
N PRO A 250 30.07 17.81 -28.34
CA PRO A 250 30.09 18.69 -27.18
C PRO A 250 29.55 17.90 -25.98
N PRO A 251 30.11 18.07 -24.77
CA PRO A 251 29.56 17.41 -23.59
C PRO A 251 28.09 17.75 -23.55
N ALA A 252 27.25 16.71 -23.62
CA ALA A 252 25.81 16.90 -23.56
C ALA A 252 25.55 17.66 -22.27
N VAL A 253 25.11 18.92 -22.38
CA VAL A 253 24.66 19.66 -21.22
C VAL A 253 23.39 18.96 -20.80
N ARG A 254 23.50 18.04 -19.85
CA ARG A 254 22.31 17.44 -19.28
C ARG A 254 21.52 18.60 -18.72
N LEU A 255 20.22 18.62 -18.97
CA LEU A 255 19.34 19.65 -18.42
C LEU A 255 19.57 19.83 -16.91
N ILE A 256 19.87 18.73 -16.21
CA ILE A 256 20.21 18.75 -14.78
C ILE A 256 21.50 19.51 -14.45
N ASP A 257 22.53 19.48 -15.31
CA ASP A 257 23.78 20.21 -15.08
C ASP A 257 23.57 21.72 -15.29
N ALA A 258 22.75 22.09 -16.29
CA ALA A 258 22.32 23.48 -16.48
C ALA A 258 21.44 23.98 -15.31
N MET A 259 20.56 23.13 -14.78
CA MET A 259 19.74 23.44 -13.60
C MET A 259 20.58 23.49 -12.31
N ALA A 260 21.59 22.63 -12.17
CA ALA A 260 22.45 22.56 -10.98
C ALA A 260 23.41 23.75 -10.87
N ALA A 261 23.71 24.44 -11.97
CA ALA A 261 24.44 25.70 -11.96
C ALA A 261 23.66 26.87 -11.29
N ALA A 262 22.38 26.67 -10.95
CA ALA A 262 21.60 27.64 -10.20
C ALA A 262 22.09 27.76 -8.75
N ALA A 263 22.18 28.98 -8.23
CA ALA A 263 22.47 29.22 -6.81
C ALA A 263 21.31 28.69 -5.95
N LEU A 264 21.58 27.65 -5.14
CA LEU A 264 20.58 27.04 -4.26
C LEU A 264 20.62 27.67 -2.86
N THR A 265 19.44 27.86 -2.26
CA THR A 265 19.31 28.20 -0.84
C THR A 265 19.02 26.94 -0.04
N SER A 266 19.72 26.75 1.10
CA SER A 266 19.46 25.65 2.01
C SER A 266 18.48 26.08 3.11
N LEU A 267 17.48 25.24 3.39
CA LEU A 267 16.51 25.42 4.46
C LEU A 267 16.59 24.21 5.40
N VAL A 268 16.67 24.47 6.71
CA VAL A 268 16.57 23.41 7.73
C VAL A 268 15.11 23.03 7.92
N ASP A 269 14.69 21.93 7.31
CA ASP A 269 13.33 21.39 7.39
C ASP A 269 13.19 20.35 8.52
N ALA A 270 13.50 20.79 9.76
CA ALA A 270 13.41 19.96 10.97
C ALA A 270 12.39 20.48 11.99
N VAL A 271 11.82 21.67 11.76
CA VAL A 271 10.89 22.33 12.68
C VAL A 271 9.64 22.72 11.92
N ALA A 272 8.53 22.08 12.27
CA ALA A 272 7.20 22.45 11.80
C ALA A 272 6.68 23.66 12.59
N PRO A 273 5.66 24.38 12.10
CA PRO A 273 5.00 25.44 12.87
C PRO A 273 4.55 24.93 14.25
N PRO A 274 4.55 25.74 15.32
CA PRO A 274 4.05 25.33 16.62
C PRO A 274 2.61 24.81 16.53
N TRP A 275 2.30 23.75 17.27
CA TRP A 275 0.96 23.21 17.40
C TRP A 275 0.03 24.27 18.00
N ARG A 276 -1.13 24.45 17.38
CA ARG A 276 -2.21 25.28 17.91
C ARG A 276 -3.43 24.38 18.11
N PRO A 277 -4.11 24.43 19.25
CA PRO A 277 -5.27 23.60 19.54
C PRO A 277 -6.53 24.13 18.82
N VAL A 278 -6.46 24.27 17.49
CA VAL A 278 -7.60 24.70 16.66
C VAL A 278 -8.55 23.53 16.41
N LEU A 279 -8.01 22.31 16.34
CA LEU A 279 -8.76 21.06 16.19
C LEU A 279 -8.29 20.04 17.23
N PRO A 280 -9.15 19.08 17.65
CA PRO A 280 -8.76 18.00 18.54
C PRO A 280 -7.61 17.18 17.93
N LEU A 281 -6.55 16.99 18.72
CA LEU A 281 -5.41 16.17 18.31
C LEU A 281 -5.81 14.70 18.26
N ARG A 282 -5.71 14.07 17.09
CA ARG A 282 -5.96 12.64 16.90
C ARG A 282 -4.72 11.84 17.31
N GLY A 283 -4.91 10.69 17.96
CA GLY A 283 -3.83 9.72 18.20
C GLY A 283 -3.67 9.26 19.65
N GLY A 284 -4.24 9.96 20.64
CA GLY A 284 -4.15 9.54 22.04
C GLY A 284 -2.70 9.28 22.49
N ALA A 285 -2.45 8.16 23.17
CA ALA A 285 -1.12 7.75 23.59
C ALA A 285 -0.11 7.58 22.43
N SER A 286 -0.59 7.24 21.22
CA SER A 286 0.29 7.05 20.06
C SER A 286 0.96 8.33 19.57
N VAL A 287 0.49 9.51 19.99
CA VAL A 287 1.20 10.78 19.76
C VAL A 287 2.56 10.77 20.45
N LEU A 288 2.56 10.48 21.75
CA LEU A 288 3.79 10.44 22.54
C LEU A 288 4.65 9.23 22.19
N GLN A 289 4.04 8.09 21.87
CA GLN A 289 4.76 6.91 21.39
C GLN A 289 5.52 7.20 20.08
N ASN A 290 4.84 7.81 19.10
CA ASN A 290 5.49 8.18 17.85
C ASN A 290 6.55 9.25 18.06
N GLN A 291 6.33 10.22 18.95
CA GLN A 291 7.33 11.25 19.28
C GLN A 291 8.58 10.62 19.92
N ALA A 292 8.38 9.71 20.88
CA ALA A 292 9.45 8.95 21.51
C ALA A 292 10.19 8.07 20.49
N ALA A 293 9.49 7.47 19.52
CA ALA A 293 10.12 6.69 18.45
C ALA A 293 10.92 7.57 17.48
N CYS A 294 10.33 8.62 16.91
CA CYS A 294 10.95 9.55 15.96
C CYS A 294 10.09 10.83 15.85
N PRO A 295 10.61 12.05 16.10
CA PRO A 295 9.82 13.28 16.03
C PRO A 295 9.09 13.45 14.68
N PHE A 296 9.80 13.24 13.56
CA PHE A 296 9.19 13.25 12.23
C PHE A 296 8.00 12.29 12.09
N ARG A 297 8.07 11.10 12.71
CA ARG A 297 6.97 10.12 12.66
C ARG A 297 5.71 10.67 13.32
N SER A 298 5.85 11.32 14.47
CA SER A 298 4.72 11.93 15.17
C SER A 298 4.12 13.08 14.36
N PHE A 299 4.98 13.97 13.85
CA PHE A 299 4.58 15.08 12.99
C PHE A 299 3.79 14.60 11.76
N ALA A 300 4.36 13.68 10.97
CA ALA A 300 3.74 13.20 9.76
C ALA A 300 2.40 12.48 10.03
N MET A 301 2.34 11.58 11.01
CA MET A 301 1.12 10.78 11.25
C MET A 301 0.00 11.58 11.91
N HIS A 302 0.32 12.48 12.84
CA HIS A 302 -0.69 13.14 13.69
C HIS A 302 -1.01 14.56 13.25
N ARG A 303 -0.09 15.25 12.56
CA ARG A 303 -0.33 16.61 12.04
C ARG A 303 -0.59 16.64 10.54
N LEU A 304 0.11 15.83 9.74
CA LEU A 304 -0.14 15.73 8.29
C LEU A 304 -1.13 14.61 7.92
N HIS A 305 -1.50 13.77 8.89
CA HIS A 305 -2.33 12.58 8.66
C HIS A 305 -1.75 11.62 7.62
N ALA A 306 -0.42 11.61 7.45
CA ALA A 306 0.29 10.71 6.56
C ALA A 306 0.16 9.28 7.10
N ARG A 307 -0.50 8.42 6.32
CA ARG A 307 -0.67 7.00 6.59
C ARG A 307 -0.38 6.23 5.31
N ALA A 308 0.19 5.04 5.45
CA ALA A 308 0.20 4.10 4.33
C ALA A 308 -1.22 3.86 3.85
N ILE A 309 -1.37 3.73 2.53
CA ILE A 309 -2.57 3.15 1.97
C ILE A 309 -2.55 1.66 2.37
N GLU A 310 -3.60 1.22 3.07
CA GLU A 310 -3.71 -0.17 3.49
C GLU A 310 -3.70 -1.09 2.26
N SER A 311 -3.13 -2.28 2.41
CA SER A 311 -3.16 -3.31 1.36
C SER A 311 -4.23 -4.33 1.71
N PRO A 312 -5.07 -4.74 0.76
CA PRO A 312 -6.00 -5.83 1.00
C PRO A 312 -5.26 -7.07 1.50
N HIS A 313 -5.79 -7.70 2.53
CA HIS A 313 -5.27 -8.93 3.08
C HIS A 313 -6.39 -9.95 3.24
N ASP A 314 -6.01 -11.21 3.15
CA ASP A 314 -6.94 -12.33 3.31
C ASP A 314 -7.04 -12.69 4.80
N GLY A 315 -8.24 -13.08 5.24
CA GLY A 315 -8.49 -13.38 6.65
C GLY A 315 -8.33 -12.19 7.59
N PHE A 316 -7.76 -12.47 8.78
CA PHE A 316 -7.59 -11.52 9.89
C PHE A 316 -6.14 -11.11 10.07
N ASP A 317 -5.85 -9.81 10.06
CA ASP A 317 -4.51 -9.30 10.37
C ASP A 317 -4.23 -9.28 11.88
N TYR A 318 -3.01 -8.93 12.28
CA TYR A 318 -2.63 -8.87 13.70
C TYR A 318 -3.39 -7.79 14.49
N ARG A 319 -3.75 -6.68 13.84
CA ARG A 319 -4.47 -5.56 14.47
C ARG A 319 -5.92 -5.93 14.77
N GLU A 320 -6.60 -6.55 13.80
CA GLU A 320 -7.95 -7.07 13.93
C GLU A 320 -8.02 -8.17 15.00
N ARG A 321 -7.04 -9.09 15.02
CA ARG A 321 -6.95 -10.11 16.09
C ARG A 321 -6.75 -9.48 17.46
N GLY A 322 -5.94 -8.43 17.56
CA GLY A 322 -5.81 -7.60 18.76
C GLY A 322 -7.16 -7.02 19.16
N GLN A 323 -7.81 -6.29 18.28
CA GLN A 323 -9.12 -5.68 18.52
C GLN A 323 -10.17 -6.70 18.98
N LEU A 324 -10.22 -7.89 18.37
CA LEU A 324 -11.12 -8.97 18.75
C LEU A 324 -10.88 -9.47 20.19
N VAL A 325 -9.62 -9.50 20.66
CA VAL A 325 -9.31 -9.85 22.05
C VAL A 325 -9.88 -8.81 23.02
N HIS A 326 -9.62 -7.51 22.77
CA HIS A 326 -10.15 -6.43 23.61
C HIS A 326 -11.68 -6.45 23.62
N ASP A 327 -12.30 -6.49 22.44
CA ASP A 327 -13.75 -6.45 22.29
C ASP A 327 -14.46 -7.64 22.94
N THR A 328 -13.84 -8.83 22.92
CA THR A 328 -14.38 -10.04 23.54
C THR A 328 -14.21 -10.01 25.05
N LEU A 329 -13.04 -9.61 25.56
CA LEU A 329 -12.81 -9.46 27.00
C LEU A 329 -13.73 -8.40 27.61
N ALA A 330 -13.91 -7.27 26.93
CA ALA A 330 -14.81 -6.21 27.36
C ALA A 330 -16.26 -6.71 27.44
N ALA A 331 -16.75 -7.39 26.40
CA ALA A 331 -18.09 -7.95 26.38
C ALA A 331 -18.27 -9.04 27.45
N PHE A 332 -17.27 -9.91 27.65
CA PHE A 332 -17.31 -10.95 28.67
C PHE A 332 -17.39 -10.38 30.08
N TRP A 333 -16.48 -9.48 30.47
CA TRP A 333 -16.48 -8.87 31.80
C TRP A 333 -17.76 -8.07 32.07
N THR A 334 -18.27 -7.36 31.06
CA THR A 334 -19.54 -6.62 31.17
C THR A 334 -20.74 -7.55 31.34
N SER A 335 -20.68 -8.78 30.83
CA SER A 335 -21.78 -9.76 30.94
C SER A 335 -21.90 -10.39 32.32
N LEU A 336 -20.88 -10.27 33.17
CA LEU A 336 -20.90 -10.83 34.52
C LEU A 336 -21.79 -9.97 35.43
N PRO A 337 -22.66 -10.58 36.27
CA PRO A 337 -23.47 -9.82 37.24
C PRO A 337 -22.61 -8.95 38.16
N GLU A 338 -21.50 -9.51 38.62
CA GLU A 338 -20.43 -8.80 39.31
C GLU A 338 -19.09 -9.16 38.68
N PRO A 339 -18.34 -8.19 38.13
CA PRO A 339 -17.09 -8.47 37.44
C PRO A 339 -15.95 -8.62 38.46
N THR A 340 -15.94 -9.72 39.21
CA THR A 340 -14.94 -10.04 40.22
C THR A 340 -14.20 -11.33 39.89
N ARG A 341 -12.98 -11.47 40.43
CA ARG A 341 -12.18 -12.69 40.31
C ARG A 341 -12.90 -13.91 40.87
N ASP A 342 -13.63 -13.75 41.98
CA ASP A 342 -14.29 -14.87 42.65
C ASP A 342 -15.54 -15.33 41.90
N VAL A 343 -16.30 -14.41 41.29
CA VAL A 343 -17.40 -14.77 40.37
C VAL A 343 -16.86 -15.50 39.14
N LEU A 344 -15.76 -15.00 38.55
CA LEU A 344 -15.08 -15.68 37.45
C LEU A 344 -14.63 -17.11 37.86
N ALA A 345 -14.07 -17.28 39.06
CA ALA A 345 -13.62 -18.57 39.56
C ALA A 345 -14.77 -19.54 39.88
N ALA A 346 -15.91 -19.02 40.34
CA ALA A 346 -17.10 -19.81 40.68
C ALA A 346 -17.92 -20.22 39.45
N LEU A 347 -17.74 -19.56 38.30
CA LEU A 347 -18.44 -19.88 37.06
C LEU A 347 -18.06 -21.28 36.54
N PRO A 348 -19.03 -22.21 36.40
CA PRO A 348 -18.77 -23.53 35.82
C PRO A 348 -18.21 -23.42 34.40
N GLU A 349 -17.26 -24.30 34.05
CA GLU A 349 -16.61 -24.27 32.73
C GLU A 349 -17.61 -24.21 31.55
N PRO A 350 -18.71 -25.01 31.51
CA PRO A 350 -19.66 -24.95 30.40
C PRO A 350 -20.33 -23.58 30.27
N GLN A 351 -20.66 -22.93 31.39
CA GLN A 351 -21.30 -21.61 31.41
C GLN A 351 -20.30 -20.52 31.01
N ARG A 352 -19.09 -20.56 31.57
CA ARG A 352 -18.01 -19.62 31.22
C ARG A 352 -17.68 -19.68 29.73
N ARG A 353 -17.56 -20.88 29.17
CA ARG A 353 -17.32 -21.07 27.73
C ARG A 353 -18.48 -20.55 26.89
N ALA A 354 -19.73 -20.80 27.27
CA ALA A 354 -20.90 -20.28 26.56
C ALA A 354 -20.89 -18.74 26.52
N SER A 355 -20.61 -18.08 27.65
CA SER A 355 -20.48 -16.61 27.73
C SER A 355 -19.33 -16.08 26.86
N LEU A 356 -18.19 -16.79 26.81
CA LEU A 356 -17.08 -16.42 25.93
C LEU A 356 -17.42 -16.54 24.45
N TYR A 357 -18.13 -17.59 24.04
CA TYR A 357 -18.60 -17.72 22.66
C TYR A 357 -19.56 -16.59 22.30
N ALA A 358 -20.52 -16.26 23.16
CA ALA A 358 -21.44 -15.15 22.93
C ALA A 358 -20.72 -13.80 22.81
N ALA A 359 -19.73 -13.54 23.68
CA ALA A 359 -18.90 -12.34 23.63
C ALA A 359 -18.05 -12.27 22.35
N ALA A 360 -17.45 -13.39 21.95
CA ALA A 360 -16.62 -13.48 20.74
C ALA A 360 -17.46 -13.31 19.47
N GLU A 361 -18.67 -13.87 19.41
CA GLU A 361 -19.61 -13.68 18.31
C GLU A 361 -20.05 -12.22 18.19
N ALA A 362 -20.32 -11.54 19.31
CA ALA A 362 -20.64 -10.12 19.32
C ALA A 362 -19.46 -9.23 18.83
N ALA A 363 -18.22 -9.58 19.18
CA ALA A 363 -17.02 -8.92 18.68
C ALA A 363 -16.83 -9.14 17.17
N GLN A 364 -16.98 -10.39 16.72
CA GLN A 364 -16.89 -10.76 15.30
C GLN A 364 -17.94 -10.07 14.45
N LEU A 365 -19.19 -9.98 14.91
CA LEU A 365 -20.25 -9.30 14.16
C LEU A 365 -19.92 -7.82 13.92
N ARG A 366 -19.29 -7.15 14.90
CA ARG A 366 -18.82 -5.76 14.74
C ARG A 366 -17.73 -5.64 13.69
N LEU A 367 -16.78 -6.57 13.66
CA LEU A 367 -15.71 -6.60 12.66
C LEU A 367 -16.24 -6.94 11.25
N GLN A 368 -17.14 -7.92 11.14
CA GLN A 368 -17.78 -8.31 9.89
C GLN A 368 -18.55 -7.17 9.23
N ARG A 369 -19.23 -6.30 10.00
CA ARG A 369 -19.88 -5.11 9.44
C ARG A 369 -18.89 -4.15 8.77
N ARG A 370 -17.64 -4.10 9.25
CA ARG A 370 -16.57 -3.31 8.66
C ARG A 370 -15.96 -4.03 7.45
N ARG A 371 -15.60 -5.31 7.56
CA ARG A 371 -14.90 -6.07 6.50
C ARG A 371 -15.80 -6.62 5.39
N GLY A 372 -17.06 -6.96 5.63
CA GLY A 372 -18.07 -7.33 4.62
C GLY A 372 -17.80 -8.59 3.76
N THR A 373 -16.55 -8.99 3.55
CA THR A 373 -16.12 -10.06 2.64
C THR A 373 -15.51 -11.28 3.36
N LEU A 374 -15.46 -11.28 4.70
CA LEU A 374 -14.95 -12.41 5.49
C LEU A 374 -15.87 -13.63 5.33
N SER A 375 -15.27 -14.82 5.14
CA SER A 375 -16.06 -16.04 5.01
C SER A 375 -16.57 -16.52 6.38
N ALA A 376 -17.72 -17.18 6.37
CA ALA A 376 -18.30 -17.77 7.59
C ALA A 376 -17.37 -18.82 8.21
N ALA A 377 -16.67 -19.60 7.39
CA ALA A 377 -15.71 -20.60 7.83
C ALA A 377 -14.53 -19.96 8.59
N LEU A 378 -13.93 -18.89 8.04
CA LEU A 378 -12.83 -18.17 8.69
C LEU A 378 -13.29 -17.54 10.01
N THR A 379 -14.46 -16.92 10.02
CA THR A 379 -15.04 -16.35 11.24
C THR A 379 -15.19 -17.42 12.32
N ARG A 380 -15.74 -18.59 11.98
CA ARG A 380 -15.91 -19.69 12.94
C ARG A 380 -14.58 -20.19 13.52
N LEU A 381 -13.57 -20.39 12.66
CA LEU A 381 -12.24 -20.82 13.11
C LEU A 381 -11.60 -19.78 14.03
N GLU A 382 -11.73 -18.51 13.69
CA GLU A 382 -11.19 -17.42 14.50
C GLU A 382 -11.91 -17.31 15.85
N THR A 383 -13.23 -17.48 15.90
CA THR A 383 -13.98 -17.55 17.17
C THR A 383 -13.47 -18.67 18.07
N VAL A 384 -13.27 -19.88 17.53
CA VAL A 384 -12.73 -21.01 18.31
C VAL A 384 -11.33 -20.71 18.84
N ARG A 385 -10.45 -20.14 18.02
CA ARG A 385 -9.10 -19.73 18.43
C ARG A 385 -9.15 -18.67 19.53
N LEU A 386 -9.97 -17.65 19.35
CA LEU A 386 -10.12 -16.52 20.26
C LEU A 386 -10.61 -16.96 21.64
N VAL A 387 -11.69 -17.76 21.69
CA VAL A 387 -12.22 -18.33 22.94
C VAL A 387 -11.15 -19.15 23.66
N ARG A 388 -10.39 -19.98 22.94
CA ARG A 388 -9.31 -20.79 23.54
C ARG A 388 -8.24 -19.93 24.21
N VAL A 389 -7.79 -18.86 23.56
CA VAL A 389 -6.73 -17.99 24.10
C VAL A 389 -7.24 -17.16 25.29
N ILE A 390 -8.46 -16.64 25.20
CA ILE A 390 -9.07 -15.86 26.30
C ILE A 390 -9.34 -16.76 27.51
N GLU A 391 -9.82 -17.99 27.31
CA GLU A 391 -10.02 -18.95 28.40
C GLU A 391 -8.70 -19.24 29.13
N GLN A 392 -7.59 -19.42 28.39
CA GLN A 392 -6.26 -19.58 28.99
C GLN A 392 -5.84 -18.36 29.81
N TRP A 393 -6.13 -17.15 29.31
CA TRP A 393 -5.88 -15.90 30.02
C TRP A 393 -6.69 -15.79 31.33
N LEU A 394 -8.00 -16.03 31.27
CA LEU A 394 -8.86 -15.96 32.45
C LEU A 394 -8.44 -16.98 33.51
N GLN A 395 -8.08 -18.20 33.10
CA GLN A 395 -7.58 -19.22 34.02
C GLN A 395 -6.25 -18.79 34.69
N HIS A 396 -5.38 -18.12 33.94
CA HIS A 396 -4.14 -17.55 34.49
C HIS A 396 -4.45 -16.46 35.53
N GLU A 397 -5.41 -15.57 35.28
CA GLU A 397 -5.82 -14.56 36.27
C GLU A 397 -6.35 -15.20 37.55
N ILE A 398 -7.23 -16.21 37.43
CA ILE A 398 -7.76 -16.96 38.58
C ILE A 398 -6.62 -17.58 39.39
N ALA A 399 -5.63 -18.17 38.73
CA ALA A 399 -4.56 -18.92 39.38
C ALA A 399 -3.48 -18.03 40.03
N THR A 400 -3.26 -16.82 39.51
CA THR A 400 -2.07 -16.02 39.88
C THR A 400 -2.38 -14.74 40.65
N ARG A 401 -3.63 -14.26 40.64
CA ARG A 401 -4.01 -13.00 41.28
C ARG A 401 -4.89 -13.25 42.51
N SER A 402 -4.75 -12.38 43.51
CA SER A 402 -5.68 -12.33 44.65
C SER A 402 -7.05 -11.79 44.23
N ALA A 403 -7.98 -11.70 45.19
CA ALA A 403 -9.28 -11.09 44.95
C ALA A 403 -9.14 -9.68 44.36
N PHE A 404 -9.90 -9.42 43.29
CA PHE A 404 -10.00 -8.12 42.64
C PHE A 404 -11.40 -7.95 42.06
N ARG A 405 -11.78 -6.69 41.83
CA ARG A 405 -12.98 -6.27 41.13
C ARG A 405 -12.58 -5.43 39.92
N VAL A 406 -13.13 -5.74 38.75
CA VAL A 406 -12.99 -4.87 37.58
C VAL A 406 -13.89 -3.66 37.76
N VAL A 407 -13.30 -2.46 37.80
CA VAL A 407 -14.03 -1.21 38.06
C VAL A 407 -14.18 -0.33 36.82
N ALA A 408 -13.35 -0.56 35.79
CA ALA A 408 -13.47 0.12 34.50
C ALA A 408 -13.09 -0.84 33.36
N ILE A 409 -13.84 -0.78 32.26
CA ILE A 409 -13.66 -1.61 31.06
C ILE A 409 -13.77 -0.69 29.86
N GLU A 410 -12.76 -0.69 28.98
CA GLU A 410 -12.77 0.10 27.75
C GLU A 410 -13.16 1.58 27.98
N ASP A 411 -12.64 2.14 29.07
CA ASP A 411 -13.09 3.39 29.67
C ASP A 411 -12.46 4.60 28.96
N ALA A 412 -13.30 5.40 28.32
CA ALA A 412 -12.89 6.55 27.53
C ALA A 412 -12.62 7.76 28.43
N ARG A 413 -11.40 8.28 28.36
CA ARG A 413 -10.95 9.42 29.17
C ARG A 413 -10.28 10.49 28.35
N THR A 414 -10.28 11.70 28.89
CA THR A 414 -9.47 12.81 28.38
C THR A 414 -8.27 13.01 29.31
N MET A 415 -7.08 13.06 28.75
CA MET A 415 -5.83 13.22 29.48
C MET A 415 -5.16 14.54 29.10
N GLN A 416 -4.70 15.27 30.10
CA GLN A 416 -3.88 16.46 29.91
C GLN A 416 -2.41 16.10 30.14
N VAL A 417 -1.54 16.43 29.18
CA VAL A 417 -0.09 16.23 29.28
C VAL A 417 0.62 17.45 28.71
N GLY A 418 1.20 18.27 29.58
CA GLY A 418 1.75 19.57 29.17
C GLY A 418 0.72 20.37 28.34
N PRO A 419 1.06 20.81 27.11
CA PRO A 419 0.15 21.57 26.25
C PRO A 419 -0.87 20.71 25.48
N LEU A 420 -0.83 19.38 25.61
CA LEU A 420 -1.65 18.48 24.80
C LEU A 420 -2.83 17.92 25.58
N THR A 421 -4.00 17.95 24.95
CA THR A 421 -5.19 17.23 25.39
C THR A 421 -5.38 16.00 24.51
N LEU A 422 -5.27 14.81 25.09
CA LEU A 422 -5.26 13.54 24.39
C LEU A 422 -6.47 12.69 24.80
N ALA A 423 -7.17 12.12 23.82
CA ALA A 423 -8.18 11.10 24.09
C ALA A 423 -7.51 9.75 24.38
N ALA A 424 -7.93 9.08 25.44
CA ALA A 424 -7.50 7.73 25.81
C ALA A 424 -8.67 6.80 26.01
N ARG A 425 -8.36 5.51 25.96
CA ARG A 425 -9.27 4.43 26.29
C ARG A 425 -8.48 3.40 27.08
N LEU A 426 -8.78 3.30 28.36
CA LEU A 426 -8.14 2.33 29.24
C LEU A 426 -8.83 1.00 29.02
N ASP A 427 -8.08 -0.05 28.67
CA ASP A 427 -8.69 -1.36 28.41
C ASP A 427 -9.37 -1.91 29.66
N ARG A 428 -8.67 -1.85 30.80
CA ARG A 428 -9.19 -2.35 32.08
C ARG A 428 -8.52 -1.72 33.29
N VAL A 429 -9.32 -1.45 34.33
CA VAL A 429 -8.84 -1.09 35.67
C VAL A 429 -9.43 -2.06 36.68
N ASP A 430 -8.56 -2.65 37.51
CA ASP A 430 -9.00 -3.47 38.64
C ASP A 430 -8.72 -2.78 39.96
N GLU A 431 -9.58 -3.02 40.94
CA GLU A 431 -9.49 -2.57 42.32
C GLU A 431 -9.41 -3.79 43.26
N TYR A 432 -8.49 -3.72 44.22
CA TYR A 432 -8.27 -4.73 45.25
C TYR A 432 -9.01 -4.37 46.54
N PRO A 433 -9.22 -5.31 47.49
CA PRO A 433 -9.95 -5.06 48.73
C PRO A 433 -9.36 -3.94 49.62
N ASP A 434 -8.06 -3.66 49.49
CA ASP A 434 -7.37 -2.57 50.18
C ASP A 434 -7.51 -1.20 49.46
N GLY A 435 -8.29 -1.15 48.37
CA GLY A 435 -8.49 0.04 47.53
C GLY A 435 -7.39 0.28 46.51
N ALA A 436 -6.33 -0.55 46.47
CA ALA A 436 -5.28 -0.40 45.48
C ALA A 436 -5.80 -0.70 44.07
N ARG A 437 -5.37 0.09 43.09
CA ARG A 437 -5.76 -0.08 41.69
C ARG A 437 -4.61 -0.46 40.78
N ILE A 438 -4.93 -1.20 39.72
CA ILE A 438 -4.02 -1.55 38.63
C ILE A 438 -4.64 -1.18 37.29
N VAL A 439 -3.83 -0.57 36.42
CA VAL A 439 -4.21 -0.32 35.01
C VAL A 439 -3.63 -1.44 34.15
N ILE A 440 -4.49 -2.10 33.37
CA ILE A 440 -4.13 -3.22 32.51
C ILE A 440 -4.39 -2.84 31.06
N ASP A 441 -3.42 -3.11 30.19
CA ASP A 441 -3.54 -3.01 28.74
C ASP A 441 -3.29 -4.39 28.11
N TYR A 442 -4.20 -4.86 27.26
CA TYR A 442 -4.11 -6.17 26.65
C TYR A 442 -3.19 -6.12 25.42
N LYS A 443 -2.26 -7.08 25.31
CA LYS A 443 -1.37 -7.24 24.16
C LYS A 443 -1.40 -8.67 23.65
N THR A 444 -1.60 -8.82 22.34
CA THR A 444 -1.54 -10.12 21.64
C THR A 444 -0.15 -10.43 21.07
N GLY A 445 0.70 -9.41 20.93
CA GLY A 445 2.09 -9.51 20.48
C GLY A 445 3.10 -9.69 21.63
N ALA A 446 4.38 -9.85 21.27
CA ALA A 446 5.45 -9.91 22.26
C ALA A 446 5.71 -8.53 22.91
N THR A 447 5.96 -8.50 24.22
CA THR A 447 6.12 -7.25 25.00
C THR A 447 7.54 -7.04 25.54
N LYS A 448 8.57 -7.42 24.77
CA LYS A 448 9.98 -7.27 25.19
C LYS A 448 10.43 -5.81 25.09
N ASN A 449 11.17 -5.33 26.09
CA ASN A 449 11.83 -4.01 26.11
C ASN A 449 10.89 -2.79 25.97
N VAL A 450 9.95 -2.64 26.91
CA VAL A 450 8.99 -1.50 26.97
C VAL A 450 9.65 -0.13 27.26
N GLY A 451 10.86 -0.13 27.82
CA GLY A 451 11.67 1.08 28.03
C GLY A 451 11.04 2.08 29.00
N TRP A 452 10.23 1.65 29.98
CA TRP A 452 9.53 2.56 30.91
C TRP A 452 10.45 3.45 31.75
N PHE A 453 11.74 3.14 31.86
CA PHE A 453 12.71 3.97 32.58
C PHE A 453 13.47 4.93 31.66
N ASP A 454 13.31 4.81 30.33
CA ASP A 454 14.05 5.58 29.35
C ASP A 454 13.51 7.02 29.23
N GLU A 455 14.33 7.92 28.71
CA GLU A 455 13.91 9.28 28.35
C GLU A 455 12.97 9.34 27.13
N ARG A 456 12.96 8.28 26.32
CA ARG A 456 12.08 8.10 25.16
C ARG A 456 11.45 6.70 25.25
N PRO A 457 10.47 6.46 26.13
CA PRO A 457 9.89 5.13 26.35
C PRO A 457 9.26 4.58 25.06
N ASP A 458 9.42 3.27 24.83
CA ASP A 458 8.86 2.61 23.63
C ASP A 458 7.34 2.36 23.77
N GLU A 459 6.87 2.16 25.00
CA GLU A 459 5.45 1.98 25.34
C GLU A 459 5.01 3.01 26.42
N PRO A 460 4.87 4.31 26.08
CA PRO A 460 4.48 5.35 27.05
C PRO A 460 3.02 5.26 27.50
N GLN A 461 2.20 4.41 26.87
CA GLN A 461 0.75 4.35 27.06
C GLN A 461 0.34 4.12 28.53
N LEU A 462 0.92 3.12 29.19
CA LEU A 462 0.59 2.82 30.59
C LEU A 462 1.11 3.86 31.58
N PRO A 463 2.38 4.34 31.48
CA PRO A 463 2.83 5.51 32.25
C PRO A 463 1.91 6.73 32.08
N LEU A 464 1.43 6.96 30.86
CA LEU A 464 0.50 8.04 30.55
C LEU A 464 -0.87 7.85 31.22
N TYR A 465 -1.44 6.64 31.17
CA TYR A 465 -2.72 6.36 31.82
C TYR A 465 -2.63 6.55 33.33
N LEU A 466 -1.56 6.08 33.96
CA LEU A 466 -1.35 6.26 35.40
C LEU A 466 -1.18 7.75 35.74
N THR A 467 -0.29 8.46 35.06
CA THR A 467 0.02 9.87 35.41
C THR A 467 -1.13 10.84 35.12
N ALA A 468 -1.86 10.65 34.01
CA ALA A 468 -2.84 11.61 33.54
C ALA A 468 -4.31 11.20 33.74
N SER A 469 -4.60 9.99 34.22
CA SER A 469 -5.98 9.50 34.39
C SER A 469 -6.23 8.67 35.64
N GLU A 470 -5.28 7.84 36.09
CA GLU A 470 -5.40 6.98 37.27
C GLU A 470 -4.21 7.19 38.24
N PRO A 471 -4.03 8.41 38.81
CA PRO A 471 -2.87 8.70 39.67
C PRO A 471 -2.89 7.92 40.99
N ALA A 472 -4.05 7.38 41.37
CA ALA A 472 -4.20 6.48 42.52
C ALA A 472 -3.77 5.03 42.23
N ALA A 473 -3.53 4.66 40.97
CA ALA A 473 -3.08 3.32 40.63
C ALA A 473 -1.68 3.06 41.18
N ARG A 474 -1.51 1.85 41.74
CA ARG A 474 -0.26 1.38 42.35
C ARG A 474 0.43 0.32 41.49
N ALA A 475 -0.11 0.03 40.32
CA ALA A 475 0.50 -0.86 39.34
C ALA A 475 0.03 -0.55 37.91
N ILE A 476 0.90 -0.86 36.95
CA ILE A 476 0.61 -0.88 35.52
C ILE A 476 1.04 -2.22 34.94
N ALA A 477 0.26 -2.81 34.04
CA ALA A 477 0.65 -4.07 33.40
C ALA A 477 0.16 -4.22 31.97
N LEU A 478 1.07 -4.72 31.13
CA LEU A 478 0.71 -5.32 29.85
C LEU A 478 0.32 -6.79 30.09
N ALA A 479 -0.93 -7.10 29.81
CA ALA A 479 -1.46 -8.47 29.83
C ALA A 479 -1.16 -9.16 28.49
N ARG A 480 -0.23 -10.12 28.48
CA ARG A 480 0.03 -10.96 27.30
C ARG A 480 -1.10 -11.97 27.15
N VAL A 481 -1.91 -11.80 26.13
CA VAL A 481 -3.04 -12.68 25.76
C VAL A 481 -2.70 -13.39 24.46
N ARG A 482 -1.79 -14.37 24.53
CA ARG A 482 -1.29 -15.14 23.38
C ARG A 482 -1.22 -16.62 23.71
N ALA A 483 -1.52 -17.47 22.73
CA ALA A 483 -1.37 -18.91 22.86
C ALA A 483 0.07 -19.29 23.27
N GLY A 484 0.22 -19.99 24.39
CA GLY A 484 1.50 -20.47 24.91
C GLY A 484 2.36 -19.43 25.65
N ASP A 485 1.97 -18.16 25.67
CA ASP A 485 2.67 -17.07 26.40
C ASP A 485 1.63 -16.14 27.04
N VAL A 486 1.07 -16.61 28.16
CA VAL A 486 0.06 -15.92 28.95
C VAL A 486 0.71 -15.38 30.23
N GLY A 487 0.52 -14.09 30.50
CA GLY A 487 0.89 -13.50 31.79
C GLY A 487 1.15 -12.00 31.74
N PHE A 488 1.67 -11.47 32.84
CA PHE A 488 1.89 -10.04 32.99
C PHE A 488 3.33 -9.62 32.67
N ASN A 489 3.47 -8.47 32.03
CA ASN A 489 4.67 -7.65 32.05
C ASN A 489 4.30 -6.28 32.63
N GLY A 490 4.67 -6.00 33.87
CA GLY A 490 4.18 -4.83 34.59
C GLY A 490 5.14 -4.32 35.65
N LEU A 491 4.79 -3.18 36.22
CA LEU A 491 5.42 -2.61 37.40
C LEU A 491 4.37 -2.42 38.49
N ALA A 492 4.73 -2.74 39.74
CA ALA A 492 3.87 -2.55 40.89
C ALA A 492 4.64 -1.91 42.04
N ALA A 493 3.97 -1.06 42.80
CA ALA A 493 4.51 -0.49 44.04
C ALA A 493 4.81 -1.61 45.06
N ASP A 494 3.95 -2.63 45.11
CA ASP A 494 3.88 -3.64 46.16
C ASP A 494 3.71 -5.06 45.57
N SER A 495 4.30 -6.06 46.24
CA SER A 495 4.32 -7.45 45.76
C SER A 495 3.00 -8.18 45.86
N THR A 496 1.99 -7.56 46.46
CA THR A 496 0.62 -8.07 46.55
C THR A 496 -0.17 -7.89 45.25
N LEU A 497 0.22 -6.92 44.41
CA LEU A 497 -0.54 -6.56 43.20
C LEU A 497 -0.10 -7.37 41.97
N LEU A 498 1.20 -7.58 41.81
CA LEU A 498 1.79 -8.31 40.68
C LEU A 498 2.99 -9.16 41.13
N PRO A 499 3.39 -10.19 40.34
CA PRO A 499 4.53 -11.06 40.66
C PRO A 499 5.85 -10.31 40.87
N SER A 500 6.79 -10.96 41.57
CA SER A 500 8.07 -10.38 42.04
C SER A 500 8.90 -9.65 40.97
N LYS A 501 8.93 -10.14 39.72
CA LYS A 501 9.66 -9.50 38.61
C LYS A 501 9.18 -8.08 38.28
N SER A 502 8.04 -7.64 38.83
CA SER A 502 7.42 -6.33 38.60
C SER A 502 7.97 -5.20 39.50
N HIS A 503 9.04 -5.45 40.27
CA HIS A 503 9.61 -4.49 41.24
C HIS A 503 10.99 -3.97 40.86
N GLN A 504 11.46 -4.24 39.64
CA GLN A 504 12.79 -3.84 39.13
C GLN A 504 13.01 -2.32 39.13
N TRP A 505 11.96 -1.51 39.28
CA TRP A 505 12.06 -0.06 39.40
C TRP A 505 12.78 0.38 40.68
N LYS A 506 12.75 -0.45 41.75
CA LYS A 506 13.41 -0.14 43.04
C LYS A 506 14.92 -0.01 42.94
N ASP A 507 15.52 -0.60 41.91
CA ASP A 507 16.96 -0.49 41.64
C ASP A 507 17.35 0.89 41.06
N ARG A 508 16.36 1.67 40.61
CA ARG A 508 16.57 2.95 39.91
C ARG A 508 15.89 4.14 40.58
N PHE A 509 14.81 3.90 41.34
CA PHE A 509 14.02 4.95 41.96
C PHE A 509 13.79 4.64 43.45
N PRO A 510 13.91 5.65 44.34
CA PRO A 510 13.79 5.45 45.78
C PRO A 510 12.36 5.09 46.21
N THR A 511 11.34 5.58 45.49
CA THR A 511 9.93 5.37 45.80
C THR A 511 9.10 5.21 44.53
N TRP A 512 7.89 4.64 44.65
CA TRP A 512 6.93 4.58 43.55
C TRP A 512 6.58 5.98 43.04
N SER A 513 6.38 6.93 43.96
CA SER A 513 6.12 8.33 43.59
C SER A 513 7.25 8.93 42.74
N ALA A 514 8.52 8.67 43.08
CA ALA A 514 9.65 9.17 42.30
C ALA A 514 9.67 8.61 40.86
N LEU A 515 9.24 7.35 40.65
CA LEU A 515 9.07 6.78 39.32
C LEU A 515 7.92 7.46 38.56
N VAL A 516 6.79 7.71 39.23
CA VAL A 516 5.62 8.38 38.64
C VAL A 516 5.94 9.84 38.27
N ASP A 517 6.72 10.53 39.11
CA ASP A 517 7.21 11.88 38.84
C ASP A 517 8.14 11.89 37.63
N HIS A 518 9.07 10.92 37.54
CA HIS A 518 9.92 10.73 36.36
C HIS A 518 9.10 10.54 35.08
N TRP A 519 8.06 9.70 35.11
CA TRP A 519 7.16 9.54 33.97
C TRP A 519 6.46 10.84 33.59
N SER A 520 5.96 11.59 34.57
CA SER A 520 5.30 12.87 34.34
C SER A 520 6.23 13.86 33.61
N VAL A 521 7.48 13.99 34.07
CA VAL A 521 8.50 14.84 33.44
C VAL A 521 8.83 14.38 32.01
N VAL A 522 9.03 13.08 31.81
CA VAL A 522 9.35 12.52 30.48
C VAL A 522 8.21 12.75 29.49
N LEU A 523 6.97 12.47 29.90
CA LEU A 523 5.79 12.62 29.04
C LEU A 523 5.50 14.09 28.72
N GLU A 524 5.64 14.98 29.70
CA GLU A 524 5.49 16.43 29.50
C GLU A 524 6.55 16.98 28.53
N ARG A 525 7.81 16.55 28.64
CA ARG A 525 8.86 16.91 27.68
C ARG A 525 8.51 16.48 26.26
N LEU A 526 8.04 15.24 26.05
CA LEU A 526 7.63 14.77 24.72
C LEU A 526 6.45 15.59 24.18
N ALA A 527 5.49 15.93 25.04
CA ALA A 527 4.35 16.76 24.67
C ALA A 527 4.77 18.18 24.26
N LEU A 528 5.72 18.78 25.00
CA LEU A 528 6.29 20.10 24.69
C LEU A 528 7.06 20.08 23.36
N GLN A 529 7.89 19.06 23.11
CA GLN A 529 8.61 18.92 21.84
C GLN A 529 7.67 18.81 20.65
N PHE A 530 6.63 17.97 20.76
CA PHE A 530 5.60 17.85 19.73
C PHE A 530 4.90 19.19 19.49
N ALA A 531 4.53 19.90 20.57
CA ALA A 531 3.84 21.18 20.47
C ALA A 531 4.73 22.29 19.91
N ALA A 532 6.03 22.27 20.19
CA ALA A 532 7.01 23.19 19.61
C ALA A 532 7.26 22.93 18.11
N GLY A 533 6.82 21.79 17.59
CA GLY A 533 6.98 21.41 16.18
C GLY A 533 8.26 20.66 15.87
N ASP A 534 8.87 19.97 16.84
CA ASP A 534 10.01 19.07 16.56
C ASP A 534 9.58 17.99 15.55
N ALA A 535 10.10 18.11 14.33
CA ALA A 535 9.84 17.23 13.20
C ALA A 535 11.15 16.62 12.67
N GLU A 536 12.21 16.58 13.49
CA GLU A 536 13.49 16.02 13.06
C GLU A 536 13.37 14.53 12.73
N VAL A 537 14.01 14.09 11.63
CA VAL A 537 14.14 12.67 11.27
C VAL A 537 15.18 12.02 12.19
N ARG A 538 14.76 11.68 13.42
CA ARG A 538 15.63 11.18 14.49
C ARG A 538 15.06 9.90 15.13
N PRO A 539 15.16 8.74 14.45
CA PRO A 539 14.71 7.46 15.00
C PRO A 539 15.50 7.10 16.26
N LYS A 540 14.81 6.59 17.29
CA LYS A 540 15.41 6.20 18.58
C LYS A 540 16.52 5.15 18.41
N ARG A 541 16.27 4.11 17.59
CA ARG A 541 17.22 3.03 17.30
C ARG A 541 17.14 2.66 15.82
N LEU A 542 18.20 2.90 15.06
CA LEU A 542 18.28 2.52 13.65
C LEU A 542 18.92 1.12 13.53
N PRO A 543 18.36 0.18 12.73
CA PRO A 543 17.16 0.28 11.89
C PRO A 543 15.83 -0.09 12.58
N GLN A 544 15.84 -0.52 13.85
CA GLN A 544 14.69 -1.17 14.49
C GLN A 544 13.45 -0.27 14.59
N THR A 545 13.62 1.01 14.91
CA THR A 545 12.53 2.00 14.96
C THR A 545 11.88 2.20 13.59
N CYS A 546 12.64 2.04 12.50
CA CYS A 546 12.18 2.26 11.14
C CYS A 546 11.57 1.02 10.50
N ARG A 547 11.84 -0.19 11.03
CA ARG A 547 11.38 -1.46 10.46
C ARG A 547 9.87 -1.53 10.22
N TYR A 548 9.07 -0.95 11.13
CA TYR A 548 7.61 -0.92 11.06
C TYR A 548 7.08 0.52 10.88
N CYS A 549 7.86 1.36 10.21
CA CYS A 549 7.48 2.73 9.91
C CYS A 549 7.17 2.85 8.41
N ASP A 550 5.99 3.37 8.08
CA ASP A 550 5.55 3.52 6.68
C ASP A 550 6.02 4.83 6.02
N LEU A 551 6.79 5.64 6.75
CA LEU A 551 7.24 6.96 6.33
C LEU A 551 8.64 7.05 5.66
N PRO A 552 9.44 5.97 5.43
CA PRO A 552 10.76 6.10 4.81
C PRO A 552 10.79 6.89 3.49
N THR A 553 9.76 6.75 2.66
CA THR A 553 9.63 7.48 1.38
C THR A 553 9.37 8.98 1.60
N LEU A 554 8.62 9.34 2.64
CA LEU A 554 8.31 10.73 2.99
C LEU A 554 9.49 11.41 3.70
N CYS A 555 10.10 10.75 4.68
CA CYS A 555 11.23 11.33 5.44
C CYS A 555 12.57 11.23 4.70
N ARG A 556 12.63 10.41 3.64
CA ARG A 556 13.81 10.17 2.80
C ARG A 556 15.04 9.76 3.60
N ILE A 557 14.87 8.99 4.67
CA ILE A 557 15.97 8.60 5.57
C ILE A 557 17.10 7.85 4.84
N ASN A 558 16.77 7.06 3.81
CA ASN A 558 17.75 6.34 2.98
C ASN A 558 18.63 7.28 2.14
N ALA A 559 18.14 8.47 1.78
CA ALA A 559 18.93 9.47 1.05
C ALA A 559 19.88 10.27 1.96
N ARG A 560 19.76 10.12 3.29
CA ARG A 560 20.57 10.84 4.29
C ARG A 560 21.87 10.12 4.66
N GLY A 561 22.27 9.07 3.93
CA GLY A 561 23.55 8.39 4.09
C GLY A 561 23.61 7.29 5.17
N GLY A 562 22.46 6.77 5.62
CA GLY A 562 22.37 5.62 6.53
C GLY A 562 22.20 4.28 5.79
N ALA A 563 22.36 3.17 6.52
CA ALA A 563 22.07 1.82 6.01
C ALA A 563 20.71 1.76 5.30
N VAL A 564 20.66 1.13 4.13
CA VAL A 564 19.42 0.99 3.34
C VAL A 564 18.36 0.30 4.19
N ILE A 565 17.30 1.04 4.54
CA ILE A 565 16.13 0.48 5.19
C ILE A 565 15.23 -0.06 4.08
N THR A 566 15.29 -1.37 3.82
CA THR A 566 14.32 -2.05 2.96
C THR A 566 13.02 -2.27 3.73
N ALA A 567 11.88 -2.12 3.05
CA ALA A 567 10.59 -2.43 3.64
C ALA A 567 10.53 -3.95 3.88
N VAL A 568 10.30 -4.39 5.12
CA VAL A 568 10.17 -5.81 5.43
C VAL A 568 8.76 -6.25 5.08
N VAL A 569 8.64 -7.21 4.16
CA VAL A 569 7.43 -8.02 4.00
C VAL A 569 7.63 -9.24 4.91
N GLU A 570 6.77 -9.40 5.92
CA GLU A 570 6.79 -10.58 6.79
C GLU A 570 5.92 -11.68 6.17
N ASP A 571 6.46 -12.90 6.09
CA ASP A 571 5.70 -14.11 5.78
C ASP A 571 4.81 -14.53 6.97
N GLU A 572 3.87 -15.46 6.76
CA GLU A 572 2.91 -15.95 7.77
C GLU A 572 3.57 -16.46 9.08
N ASP A 573 4.86 -16.79 9.04
CA ASP A 573 5.65 -17.30 10.16
C ASP A 573 6.55 -16.25 10.86
N GLY A 574 6.50 -14.98 10.44
CA GLY A 574 7.27 -13.88 11.06
C GLY A 574 8.76 -13.86 10.70
N THR A 575 9.17 -14.59 9.65
CA THR A 575 10.52 -14.54 9.11
C THR A 575 10.66 -13.34 8.16
N PRO A 576 11.64 -12.44 8.36
CA PRO A 576 11.85 -11.33 7.44
C PRO A 576 12.47 -11.81 6.13
N TRP A 577 11.83 -11.51 5.00
CA TRP A 577 12.40 -11.68 3.66
C TRP A 577 12.73 -10.32 3.06
N VAL A 578 13.90 -10.20 2.43
CA VAL A 578 14.30 -9.01 1.67
C VAL A 578 13.80 -9.21 0.25
N ARG A 579 12.98 -8.29 -0.24
CA ARG A 579 12.63 -8.23 -1.66
C ARG A 579 13.89 -7.78 -2.40
N ASP A 580 14.65 -8.72 -2.93
CA ASP A 580 15.65 -8.41 -3.95
C ASP A 580 14.87 -7.91 -5.17
N GLU A 581 14.97 -6.61 -5.43
CA GLU A 581 14.57 -6.04 -6.71
C GLU A 581 15.68 -6.38 -7.71
N GLU A 582 15.45 -7.37 -8.56
CA GLU A 582 16.08 -7.46 -9.90
C GLU A 582 15.42 -6.48 -10.86
#